data_AF-A0A2B8A2W1-F1
#
_entry.id   AF-A0A2B8A2W1-F1
#
_cell.length_a   1.000
_cell.length_b   1.000
_cell.length_c   1.000
_cell.angle_alpha   90.00
_cell.angle_beta   90.00
_cell.angle_gamma   90.00
#
_symmetry.space_group_name_H-M   'P 1'
#
loop_
_entity.id
_entity.type
_entity.pdbx_description
1 polymer ?
#
loop_
_entity_poly.entity_id
_entity_poly.type
_entity_poly.pdbx_seq_one_letter_code
_entity_poly.pdbx_strand_id
1 'polypeptide(L)'
;MNEVATYWAKNYDELYKKSALFNAAFYHSTLPAEVIEAMAANLTILKSPTVMRQQDGRFWSFEGCSDNDGCCHGSCTHVWNYAQAVAHLFPSLERSLRHTEFCESQSAEGHQTFRANLPISPTKHDFHAAADGQLGGIMKVYREWRISGDNDWLTKIYPAAKRSLDFCIQAWDPRRRGQLEEPHHNTYDIEFWGPDGMCTSFYLGALKAMIEMSKFLNKEFADYQELLEKGRKRLENDLFNGEFFIQKVQVEGLNVSNPAEALSVGGKYSDEAKELLEKEGPKYQYGSGCLSDGILGVWIGAMCGLQDIADTAKVTAHLASVHKYNLKKDLSDHSNSQRPSYALGKEGGLLLCTWPRGGKPSLPFVYSDEVWTGIEYQAASHLMLAGKVKEGLEIVRTCRDRYNGRSRNPFNEYECGHWYARALASYGLMQGLTGVRFDAVEKVLYIDSKIGDFTSFFAWENGFGNVSLKNGQPQLKIAQGSIDVKKAVVSGKEKPLL
;
A
#
# COMPACT_ATOMS: atom_id res chain seq x y z
N MET A 1 26.66 -23.13 11.67
CA MET A 1 26.05 -24.13 10.75
C MET A 1 25.69 -25.44 11.46
N ASN A 2 26.61 -26.07 12.21
CA ASN A 2 26.36 -27.38 12.84
C ASN A 2 25.17 -27.40 13.83
N GLU A 3 24.98 -26.34 14.64
CA GLU A 3 23.85 -26.25 15.58
C GLU A 3 22.50 -26.14 14.85
N VAL A 4 22.41 -25.34 13.80
CA VAL A 4 21.19 -25.18 12.99
C VAL A 4 20.83 -26.49 12.30
N ALA A 5 21.81 -27.15 11.67
CA ALA A 5 21.60 -28.46 11.04
C ALA A 5 21.17 -29.52 12.06
N THR A 6 21.77 -29.52 13.25
CA THR A 6 21.41 -30.43 14.35
C THR A 6 19.99 -30.16 14.85
N TYR A 7 19.60 -28.89 15.01
CA TYR A 7 18.26 -28.51 15.42
C TYR A 7 17.23 -28.96 14.38
N TRP A 8 17.48 -28.69 13.09
CA TRP A 8 16.60 -29.11 12.01
C TRP A 8 16.44 -30.64 11.98
N ALA A 9 17.54 -31.39 12.04
CA ALA A 9 17.48 -32.86 12.03
C ALA A 9 16.72 -33.44 13.22
N LYS A 10 16.91 -32.88 14.42
CA LYS A 10 16.21 -33.32 15.64
C LYS A 10 14.72 -32.99 15.65
N ASN A 11 14.31 -31.93 14.95
CA ASN A 11 12.94 -31.41 14.97
C ASN A 11 12.23 -31.53 13.61
N TYR A 12 12.79 -32.30 12.67
CA TYR A 12 12.33 -32.35 11.29
C TYR A 12 10.84 -32.66 11.18
N ASP A 13 10.39 -33.73 11.84
CA ASP A 13 8.99 -34.18 11.75
C ASP A 13 8.01 -33.12 12.26
N GLU A 14 8.36 -32.42 13.33
CA GLU A 14 7.53 -31.36 13.90
C GLU A 14 7.51 -30.11 13.00
N LEU A 15 8.67 -29.71 12.45
CA LEU A 15 8.77 -28.60 11.50
C LEU A 15 8.00 -28.90 10.21
N TYR A 16 8.11 -30.13 9.70
CA TYR A 16 7.38 -30.60 8.53
C TYR A 16 5.87 -30.62 8.79
N LYS A 17 5.44 -31.19 9.93
CA LYS A 17 4.02 -31.23 10.32
C LYS A 17 3.42 -29.83 10.41
N LYS A 18 4.12 -28.87 11.02
CA LYS A 18 3.67 -27.46 11.08
C LYS A 18 3.58 -26.82 9.68
N SER A 19 4.57 -27.06 8.84
CA SER A 19 4.58 -26.54 7.46
C SER A 19 3.46 -27.15 6.61
N ALA A 20 3.21 -28.45 6.75
CA ALA A 20 2.13 -29.17 6.07
C ALA A 20 0.74 -28.69 6.56
N LEU A 21 0.59 -28.41 7.85
CA LEU A 21 -0.65 -27.84 8.40
C LEU A 21 -0.92 -26.43 7.85
N PHE A 22 0.09 -25.57 7.80
CA PHE A 22 -0.03 -24.25 7.17
C PHE A 22 -0.40 -24.37 5.70
N ASN A 23 0.31 -25.23 4.95
CA ASN A 23 0.01 -25.49 3.54
C ASN A 23 -1.43 -25.96 3.34
N ALA A 24 -1.88 -26.95 4.11
CA ALA A 24 -3.23 -27.47 4.04
C ALA A 24 -4.29 -26.40 4.35
N ALA A 25 -4.07 -25.55 5.37
CA ALA A 25 -4.96 -24.43 5.67
C ALA A 25 -4.96 -23.37 4.56
N PHE A 26 -3.79 -23.01 4.03
CA PHE A 26 -3.64 -22.01 2.99
C PHE A 26 -4.37 -22.40 1.69
N TYR A 27 -4.19 -23.65 1.26
CA TYR A 27 -4.82 -24.18 0.05
C TYR A 27 -6.24 -24.72 0.26
N HIS A 28 -6.74 -24.79 1.51
CA HIS A 28 -8.16 -25.04 1.78
C HIS A 28 -8.98 -23.78 1.51
N SER A 29 -9.15 -23.47 0.23
CA SER A 29 -9.77 -22.24 -0.25
C SER A 29 -10.68 -22.52 -1.43
N THR A 30 -11.75 -21.74 -1.54
CA THR A 30 -12.63 -21.69 -2.72
C THR A 30 -12.47 -20.38 -3.49
N LEU A 31 -11.49 -19.55 -3.14
CA LEU A 31 -11.19 -18.34 -3.90
C LEU A 31 -10.68 -18.69 -5.32
N PRO A 32 -10.81 -17.78 -6.28
CA PRO A 32 -10.31 -17.98 -7.65
C PRO A 32 -8.83 -18.41 -7.67
N ALA A 33 -8.50 -19.35 -8.54
CA ALA A 33 -7.17 -19.97 -8.57
C ALA A 33 -6.06 -18.95 -8.83
N GLU A 34 -6.32 -17.96 -9.70
CA GLU A 34 -5.38 -16.87 -10.01
C GLU A 34 -5.03 -16.02 -8.78
N VAL A 35 -5.95 -15.90 -7.82
CA VAL A 35 -5.72 -15.17 -6.56
C VAL A 35 -4.85 -15.98 -5.62
N ILE A 36 -5.15 -17.26 -5.46
CA ILE A 36 -4.35 -18.17 -4.62
C ILE A 36 -2.93 -18.30 -5.16
N GLU A 37 -2.77 -18.39 -6.49
CA GLU A 37 -1.47 -18.45 -7.14
C GLU A 37 -0.67 -17.16 -6.92
N ALA A 38 -1.26 -15.98 -7.16
CA ALA A 38 -0.61 -14.70 -6.95
C ALA A 38 -0.15 -14.50 -5.49
N MET A 39 -0.99 -14.91 -4.53
CA MET A 39 -0.63 -14.87 -3.11
C MET A 39 0.54 -15.83 -2.81
N ALA A 40 0.43 -17.10 -3.21
CA ALA A 40 1.45 -18.12 -2.95
C ALA A 40 2.80 -17.74 -3.56
N ALA A 41 2.79 -17.25 -4.81
CA ALA A 41 3.99 -16.82 -5.53
C ALA A 41 4.72 -15.70 -4.79
N ASN A 42 4.00 -14.69 -4.30
CA ASN A 42 4.61 -13.51 -3.71
C ASN A 42 4.95 -13.69 -2.22
N LEU A 43 4.37 -14.66 -1.51
CA LEU A 43 4.82 -15.00 -0.16
C LEU A 43 6.28 -15.49 -0.12
N THR A 44 6.84 -15.93 -1.26
CA THR A 44 8.27 -16.28 -1.38
C THR A 44 9.20 -15.11 -1.10
N ILE A 45 8.74 -13.86 -1.25
CA ILE A 45 9.50 -12.64 -0.90
C ILE A 45 9.92 -12.68 0.57
N LEU A 46 9.06 -13.18 1.46
CA LEU A 46 9.35 -13.29 2.90
C LEU A 46 10.43 -14.33 3.23
N LYS A 47 10.85 -15.12 2.24
CA LYS A 47 11.94 -16.09 2.34
C LYS A 47 13.14 -15.75 1.45
N SER A 48 13.12 -14.60 0.80
CA SER A 48 14.16 -14.13 -0.12
C SER A 48 15.23 -13.25 0.59
N PRO A 49 16.35 -12.93 -0.08
CA PRO A 49 17.33 -11.95 0.42
C PRO A 49 16.80 -10.52 0.58
N THR A 50 15.61 -10.20 0.04
CA THR A 50 14.97 -8.88 0.21
C THR A 50 14.72 -8.55 1.68
N VAL A 51 14.51 -9.57 2.53
CA VAL A 51 14.14 -9.37 3.93
C VAL A 51 15.16 -9.96 4.89
N MET A 52 15.33 -9.34 6.05
CA MET A 52 16.22 -9.81 7.10
C MET A 52 15.67 -9.54 8.50
N ARG A 53 16.17 -10.32 9.44
CA ARG A 53 15.95 -10.11 10.87
C ARG A 53 17.27 -9.70 11.50
N GLN A 54 17.32 -8.51 12.09
CA GLN A 54 18.52 -8.01 12.75
C GLN A 54 18.77 -8.70 14.08
N GLN A 55 19.95 -8.48 14.67
CA GLN A 55 20.39 -9.14 15.90
C GLN A 55 19.46 -8.88 17.09
N ASP A 56 18.83 -7.70 17.13
CA ASP A 56 17.82 -7.33 18.14
C ASP A 56 16.43 -7.94 17.88
N GLY A 57 16.31 -8.76 16.83
CA GLY A 57 15.10 -9.45 16.45
C GLY A 57 14.14 -8.65 15.59
N ARG A 58 14.43 -7.37 15.27
CA ARG A 58 13.58 -6.53 14.44
C ARG A 58 13.71 -6.84 12.96
N PHE A 59 12.64 -6.55 12.24
CA PHE A 59 12.55 -6.73 10.80
C PHE A 59 13.21 -5.55 10.08
N TRP A 60 14.01 -5.86 9.07
CA TRP A 60 14.59 -4.88 8.16
C TRP A 60 14.54 -5.45 6.75
N SER A 61 14.42 -4.59 5.75
CA SER A 61 14.29 -5.05 4.38
C SER A 61 14.85 -4.06 3.37
N PHE A 62 15.26 -4.60 2.21
CA PHE A 62 15.37 -3.83 0.97
C PHE A 62 13.99 -3.68 0.32
N GLU A 63 13.92 -2.98 -0.81
CA GLU A 63 12.72 -3.03 -1.66
C GLU A 63 12.67 -4.31 -2.48
N GLY A 64 13.82 -4.77 -2.97
CA GLY A 64 14.01 -6.06 -3.63
C GLY A 64 15.46 -6.50 -3.52
N CYS A 65 15.89 -7.43 -4.36
CA CYS A 65 17.30 -7.81 -4.45
C CYS A 65 17.78 -8.03 -5.89
N SER A 66 19.07 -7.92 -6.09
CA SER A 66 19.79 -8.34 -7.28
C SER A 66 20.54 -9.63 -7.00
N ASP A 67 21.32 -10.14 -7.96
CA ASP A 67 22.06 -11.40 -7.79
C ASP A 67 23.04 -11.40 -6.61
N ASN A 68 23.68 -10.26 -6.32
CA ASN A 68 24.73 -10.15 -5.31
C ASN A 68 24.47 -9.08 -4.24
N ASP A 69 23.46 -8.22 -4.40
CA ASP A 69 23.23 -7.06 -3.55
C ASP A 69 21.73 -6.84 -3.32
N GLY A 70 21.38 -6.08 -2.28
CA GLY A 70 20.03 -5.57 -2.13
C GLY A 70 19.71 -4.50 -3.18
N CYS A 71 18.46 -4.46 -3.64
CA CYS A 71 17.96 -3.45 -4.57
C CYS A 71 17.17 -2.41 -3.78
N CYS A 72 17.61 -1.15 -3.89
CA CYS A 72 17.12 0.01 -3.14
C CYS A 72 17.28 -0.13 -1.61
N HIS A 73 17.95 0.83 -1.00
CA HIS A 73 18.36 0.74 0.41
C HIS A 73 17.20 0.99 1.39
N GLY A 74 17.20 0.25 2.51
CA GLY A 74 16.37 0.52 3.68
C GLY A 74 14.92 0.08 3.53
N SER A 75 14.27 -0.19 4.66
CA SER A 75 12.86 -0.60 4.75
C SER A 75 11.93 0.50 4.22
N CYS A 76 11.87 0.62 2.90
CA CYS A 76 11.39 1.81 2.22
C CYS A 76 9.90 2.02 2.44
N THR A 77 9.51 3.08 3.15
CA THR A 77 8.14 3.19 3.69
C THR A 77 7.08 3.24 2.59
N HIS A 78 7.34 3.94 1.49
CA HIS A 78 6.39 4.06 0.37
C HIS A 78 6.24 2.76 -0.44
N VAL A 79 7.29 1.93 -0.56
CA VAL A 79 7.18 0.59 -1.19
C VAL A 79 6.50 -0.40 -0.26
N TRP A 80 6.91 -0.43 1.01
CA TRP A 80 6.36 -1.35 2.01
C TRP A 80 4.95 -0.98 2.47
N ASN A 81 4.40 0.17 2.06
CA ASN A 81 2.97 0.48 2.20
C ASN A 81 2.06 -0.47 1.42
N TYR A 82 2.56 -1.05 0.32
CA TYR A 82 1.82 -2.00 -0.49
C TYR A 82 1.76 -3.38 0.16
N ALA A 83 2.76 -3.74 0.97
CA ALA A 83 2.85 -5.06 1.57
C ALA A 83 1.72 -5.29 2.59
N GLN A 84 0.82 -6.24 2.28
CA GLN A 84 -0.26 -6.62 3.19
C GLN A 84 0.01 -7.94 3.93
N ALA A 85 0.90 -8.80 3.42
CA ALA A 85 1.13 -10.13 4.00
C ALA A 85 1.72 -10.12 5.42
N VAL A 86 2.74 -9.28 5.66
CA VAL A 86 3.54 -9.32 6.91
C VAL A 86 2.69 -8.99 8.13
N ALA A 87 1.79 -8.01 8.00
CA ALA A 87 0.88 -7.60 9.06
C ALA A 87 -0.04 -8.72 9.56
N HIS A 88 -0.28 -9.77 8.78
CA HIS A 88 -1.14 -10.90 9.15
C HIS A 88 -0.35 -12.16 9.51
N LEU A 89 0.73 -12.44 8.78
CA LEU A 89 1.51 -13.67 8.97
C LEU A 89 2.58 -13.52 10.06
N PHE A 90 3.15 -12.32 10.20
CA PHE A 90 4.19 -12.02 11.19
C PHE A 90 3.94 -10.65 11.85
N PRO A 91 2.83 -10.47 12.58
CA PRO A 91 2.40 -9.12 12.97
C PRO A 91 3.37 -8.43 13.95
N SER A 92 4.09 -9.21 14.77
CA SER A 92 5.16 -8.70 15.63
C SER A 92 6.35 -8.15 14.84
N LEU A 93 6.69 -8.74 13.69
CA LEU A 93 7.71 -8.23 12.78
C LEU A 93 7.23 -6.95 12.09
N GLU A 94 5.97 -6.88 11.66
CA GLU A 94 5.37 -5.67 11.09
C GLU A 94 5.39 -4.50 12.10
N ARG A 95 5.04 -4.75 13.37
CA ARG A 95 5.14 -3.75 14.44
C ARG A 95 6.57 -3.26 14.65
N SER A 96 7.57 -4.11 14.43
CA SER A 96 8.97 -3.70 14.54
C SER A 96 9.39 -2.71 13.43
N LEU A 97 8.78 -2.78 12.23
CA LEU A 97 8.95 -1.74 11.20
C LEU A 97 8.38 -0.41 11.68
N ARG A 98 7.18 -0.39 12.29
CA ARG A 98 6.62 0.83 12.88
C ARG A 98 7.55 1.40 13.97
N HIS A 99 8.14 0.54 14.81
CA HIS A 99 9.11 1.02 15.80
C HIS A 99 10.31 1.70 15.12
N THR A 100 10.89 1.07 14.09
CA THR A 100 11.99 1.67 13.30
C THR A 100 11.61 2.98 12.62
N GLU A 101 10.39 3.07 12.06
CA GLU A 101 9.88 4.27 11.39
C GLU A 101 9.70 5.45 12.37
N PHE A 102 9.04 5.22 13.52
CA PHE A 102 8.62 6.26 14.47
C PHE A 102 9.66 6.55 15.57
N CYS A 103 10.72 5.74 15.68
CA CYS A 103 11.83 5.95 16.61
C CYS A 103 13.12 6.30 15.87
N GLU A 104 13.83 5.35 15.27
CA GLU A 104 15.14 5.62 14.67
C GLU A 104 15.10 6.47 13.40
N SER A 105 14.02 6.37 12.62
CA SER A 105 13.91 7.06 11.33
C SER A 105 13.15 8.39 11.44
N GLN A 106 12.76 8.82 12.65
CA GLN A 106 11.97 10.03 12.88
C GLN A 106 12.73 11.07 13.69
N SER A 107 12.72 12.32 13.23
CA SER A 107 13.33 13.45 13.94
C SER A 107 12.46 13.94 15.11
N ALA A 108 13.01 14.82 15.93
CA ALA A 108 12.26 15.45 17.03
C ALA A 108 11.05 16.26 16.52
N GLU A 109 11.18 16.86 15.34
CA GLU A 109 10.16 17.67 14.65
C GLU A 109 9.08 16.80 13.99
N GLY A 110 9.30 15.49 13.85
CA GLY A 110 8.36 14.55 13.24
C GLY A 110 8.67 14.18 11.79
N HIS A 111 9.72 14.74 11.18
CA HIS A 111 10.18 14.33 9.85
C HIS A 111 10.60 12.85 9.86
N GLN A 112 10.13 12.05 8.89
CA GLN A 112 10.61 10.67 8.72
C GLN A 112 11.50 10.53 7.48
N THR A 113 12.66 9.89 7.66
CA THR A 113 13.37 9.33 6.50
C THR A 113 12.60 8.11 6.03
N PHE A 114 12.38 8.02 4.72
CA PHE A 114 11.63 6.90 4.18
C PHE A 114 12.48 5.63 4.01
N ARG A 115 13.79 5.67 4.32
CA ARG A 115 14.73 4.53 4.23
C ARG A 115 15.50 4.39 5.54
N ALA A 116 15.33 3.25 6.22
CA ALA A 116 16.01 2.96 7.48
C ALA A 116 17.46 2.50 7.28
N ASN A 117 18.37 2.92 8.17
CA ASN A 117 19.77 2.48 8.20
C ASN A 117 19.93 0.97 8.48
N LEU A 118 21.07 0.41 8.06
CA LEU A 118 21.55 -0.93 8.43
C LEU A 118 22.95 -0.82 9.07
N PRO A 119 23.15 -1.22 10.34
CA PRO A 119 22.14 -1.69 11.30
C PRO A 119 21.11 -0.59 11.63
N ILE A 120 19.94 -1.00 12.15
CA ILE A 120 18.90 -0.04 12.56
C ILE A 120 19.51 0.93 13.57
N SER A 121 19.54 2.20 13.19
CA SER A 121 20.17 3.29 13.91
C SER A 121 19.59 4.62 13.43
N PRO A 122 19.72 5.71 14.23
CA PRO A 122 19.24 7.02 13.84
C PRO A 122 19.73 7.46 12.45
N THR A 123 18.84 8.02 11.64
CA THR A 123 19.15 8.50 10.29
C THR A 123 19.50 9.99 10.25
N LYS A 124 20.19 10.44 9.20
CA LYS A 124 20.28 11.87 8.89
C LYS A 124 18.96 12.34 8.28
N HIS A 125 18.55 13.56 8.62
CA HIS A 125 17.31 14.18 8.14
C HIS A 125 17.63 15.32 7.16
N ASP A 126 18.35 14.98 6.09
CA ASP A 126 18.90 15.91 5.09
C ASP A 126 18.31 15.71 3.68
N PHE A 127 17.28 14.88 3.55
CA PHE A 127 16.55 14.62 2.31
C PHE A 127 15.03 14.70 2.54
N HIS A 128 14.24 14.69 1.46
CA HIS A 128 12.78 14.76 1.53
C HIS A 128 12.16 13.59 2.30
N ALA A 129 11.09 13.86 3.05
CA ALA A 129 10.17 12.82 3.51
C ALA A 129 9.23 12.42 2.36
N ALA A 130 8.95 11.12 2.22
CA ALA A 130 7.96 10.61 1.27
C ALA A 130 6.56 10.69 1.89
N ALA A 131 5.65 11.46 1.27
CA ALA A 131 4.34 11.74 1.82
C ALA A 131 3.43 10.52 1.92
N ASP A 132 3.34 9.73 0.85
CA ASP A 132 2.67 8.44 0.87
C ASP A 132 3.28 7.49 1.90
N GLY A 133 4.61 7.43 1.99
CA GLY A 133 5.37 6.66 2.98
C GLY A 133 5.01 7.01 4.42
N GLN A 134 5.17 8.28 4.80
CA GLN A 134 4.99 8.77 6.17
C GLN A 134 3.51 8.75 6.61
N LEU A 135 2.59 9.19 5.75
CA LEU A 135 1.14 9.14 6.02
C LEU A 135 0.64 7.69 6.06
N GLY A 136 1.13 6.84 5.17
CA GLY A 136 0.86 5.40 5.18
C GLY A 136 1.38 4.72 6.46
N GLY A 137 2.55 5.12 6.96
CA GLY A 137 3.07 4.70 8.26
C GLY A 137 2.08 4.92 9.40
N ILE A 138 1.45 6.10 9.46
CA ILE A 138 0.44 6.45 10.49
C ILE A 138 -0.79 5.55 10.38
N MET A 139 -1.28 5.30 9.16
CA MET A 139 -2.40 4.39 8.93
C MET A 139 -2.04 2.95 9.36
N LYS A 140 -0.82 2.50 9.08
CA LYS A 140 -0.35 1.18 9.50
C LYS A 140 -0.18 1.08 11.01
N VAL A 141 0.14 2.16 11.75
CA VAL A 141 0.11 2.13 13.22
C VAL A 141 -1.28 1.75 13.73
N TYR A 142 -2.33 2.35 13.16
CA TYR A 142 -3.70 1.95 13.47
C TYR A 142 -3.95 0.48 13.10
N ARG A 143 -3.58 0.04 11.88
CA ARG A 143 -3.73 -1.37 11.46
C ARG A 143 -3.09 -2.35 12.44
N GLU A 144 -1.83 -2.10 12.82
CA GLU A 144 -1.10 -3.02 13.70
C GLU A 144 -1.68 -3.06 15.11
N TRP A 145 -2.22 -1.95 15.60
CA TRP A 145 -2.98 -1.93 16.85
C TRP A 145 -4.26 -2.77 16.73
N ARG A 146 -5.04 -2.61 15.66
CA ARG A 146 -6.27 -3.39 15.45
C ARG A 146 -6.00 -4.88 15.26
N ILE A 147 -4.89 -5.26 14.63
CA ILE A 147 -4.50 -6.67 14.44
C ILE A 147 -4.00 -7.30 15.74
N SER A 148 -3.16 -6.59 16.49
CA SER A 148 -2.54 -7.14 17.72
C SER A 148 -3.45 -7.08 18.94
N GLY A 149 -4.30 -6.06 19.03
CA GLY A 149 -5.06 -5.73 20.24
C GLY A 149 -4.20 -5.12 21.36
N ASP A 150 -2.94 -4.77 21.08
CA ASP A 150 -1.99 -4.27 22.08
C ASP A 150 -2.18 -2.77 22.35
N ASN A 151 -3.03 -2.46 23.32
CA ASN A 151 -3.34 -1.09 23.75
C ASN A 151 -2.14 -0.38 24.42
N ASP A 152 -1.25 -1.14 25.05
CA ASP A 152 -0.05 -0.59 25.68
C ASP A 152 0.97 -0.16 24.62
N TRP A 153 1.11 -0.96 23.56
CA TRP A 153 1.90 -0.60 22.40
C TRP A 153 1.36 0.67 21.72
N LEU A 154 0.04 0.75 21.49
CA LEU A 154 -0.58 1.96 20.93
C LEU A 154 -0.26 3.18 21.80
N THR A 155 -0.45 3.07 23.12
CA THR A 155 -0.21 4.17 24.06
C THR A 155 1.22 4.70 23.96
N LYS A 156 2.21 3.81 23.78
CA LYS A 156 3.64 4.16 23.68
C LYS A 156 3.99 4.80 22.35
N ILE A 157 3.45 4.31 21.23
CA ILE A 157 3.81 4.81 19.89
C ILE A 157 3.01 6.05 19.49
N TYR A 158 1.80 6.25 20.04
CA TYR A 158 0.90 7.35 19.69
C TYR A 158 1.55 8.75 19.71
N PRO A 159 2.35 9.15 20.72
CA PRO A 159 2.97 10.47 20.72
C PRO A 159 3.90 10.70 19.52
N ALA A 160 4.62 9.67 19.05
CA ALA A 160 5.48 9.77 17.88
C ALA A 160 4.66 9.85 16.59
N ALA A 161 3.59 9.04 16.48
CA ALA A 161 2.65 9.10 15.36
C ALA A 161 1.97 10.47 15.25
N LYS A 162 1.58 11.07 16.38
CA LYS A 162 1.02 12.42 16.41
C LYS A 162 2.02 13.47 15.90
N ARG A 163 3.26 13.46 16.39
CA ARG A 163 4.32 14.37 15.90
C ARG A 163 4.55 14.21 14.40
N SER A 164 4.55 12.97 13.90
CA SER A 164 4.68 12.67 12.48
C SER A 164 3.53 13.28 11.66
N LEU A 165 2.28 13.13 12.12
CA LEU A 165 1.14 13.76 11.44
C LEU A 165 1.19 15.29 11.49
N ASP A 166 1.55 15.88 12.64
CA ASP A 166 1.66 17.32 12.79
C ASP A 166 2.74 17.89 11.85
N PHE A 167 3.87 17.19 11.68
CA PHE A 167 4.88 17.50 10.67
C PHE A 167 4.29 17.45 9.25
N CYS A 168 3.57 16.38 8.89
CA CYS A 168 2.96 16.25 7.56
C CYS A 168 2.01 17.42 7.25
N ILE A 169 1.21 17.84 8.24
CA ILE A 169 0.31 18.98 8.11
C ILE A 169 1.12 20.26 7.86
N GLN A 170 2.17 20.51 8.65
CA GLN A 170 3.00 21.71 8.47
C GLN A 170 3.76 21.71 7.14
N ALA A 171 4.26 20.55 6.72
CA ALA A 171 5.09 20.41 5.53
C ALA A 171 4.27 20.51 4.24
N TRP A 172 3.07 19.92 4.20
CA TRP A 172 2.32 19.78 2.94
C TRP A 172 0.94 20.42 2.92
N ASP A 173 0.32 20.68 4.07
CA ASP A 173 -0.94 21.44 4.19
C ASP A 173 -0.79 22.63 5.17
N PRO A 174 0.20 23.52 4.99
CA PRO A 174 0.49 24.59 5.94
C PRO A 174 -0.67 25.57 6.10
N ARG A 175 -1.57 25.64 5.11
CA ARG A 175 -2.76 26.50 5.11
C ARG A 175 -4.02 25.76 5.59
N ARG A 176 -3.89 24.53 6.06
CA ARG A 176 -4.94 23.73 6.73
C ARG A 176 -6.22 23.60 5.90
N ARG A 177 -6.03 23.35 4.62
CA ARG A 177 -7.06 23.24 3.58
C ARG A 177 -7.62 21.82 3.46
N GLY A 178 -7.00 20.82 4.07
CA GLY A 178 -7.40 19.42 3.99
C GLY A 178 -6.80 18.69 2.78
N GLN A 179 -5.74 19.23 2.16
CA GLN A 179 -5.11 18.63 0.98
C GLN A 179 -3.61 18.92 0.97
N LEU A 180 -2.83 18.08 0.29
CA LEU A 180 -1.40 18.32 0.10
C LEU A 180 -1.23 19.32 -1.04
N GLU A 181 -0.40 20.34 -0.86
CA GLU A 181 -0.29 21.45 -1.81
C GLU A 181 1.14 21.91 -2.02
N GLU A 182 1.97 21.87 -0.97
CA GLU A 182 3.42 21.98 -1.15
C GLU A 182 3.99 20.74 -1.87
N PRO A 183 5.19 20.83 -2.47
CA PRO A 183 5.81 19.70 -3.13
C PRO A 183 6.00 18.55 -2.15
N HIS A 184 5.57 17.37 -2.59
CA HIS A 184 5.62 16.18 -1.76
C HIS A 184 6.21 15.02 -2.54
N HIS A 185 7.35 14.55 -2.04
CA HIS A 185 8.03 13.37 -2.54
C HIS A 185 7.15 12.13 -2.33
N ASN A 186 7.19 11.18 -3.24
CA ASN A 186 6.33 10.00 -3.20
C ASN A 186 7.00 8.78 -3.86
N THR A 187 6.29 7.65 -3.96
CA THR A 187 6.84 6.41 -4.51
C THR A 187 7.39 6.48 -5.93
N TYR A 188 7.14 7.55 -6.68
CA TYR A 188 7.69 7.78 -8.01
C TYR A 188 9.04 8.52 -8.00
N ASP A 189 9.69 8.61 -6.84
CA ASP A 189 11.02 9.22 -6.62
C ASP A 189 11.11 10.69 -7.10
N ILE A 190 9.97 11.37 -7.14
CA ILE A 190 9.82 12.77 -7.55
C ILE A 190 8.81 13.47 -6.65
N GLU A 191 8.76 14.79 -6.72
CA GLU A 191 7.77 15.60 -6.03
C GLU A 191 6.56 15.86 -6.95
N PHE A 192 5.36 15.56 -6.47
CA PHE A 192 4.16 16.13 -7.05
C PHE A 192 3.93 17.54 -6.49
N TRP A 193 3.49 18.44 -7.37
CA TRP A 193 3.23 19.84 -7.06
C TRP A 193 1.73 20.12 -7.10
N GLY A 194 1.20 20.69 -6.02
CA GLY A 194 -0.23 20.91 -5.85
C GLY A 194 -1.01 19.64 -5.50
N PRO A 195 -2.32 19.78 -5.22
CA PRO A 195 -3.16 18.69 -4.74
C PRO A 195 -3.43 17.63 -5.79
N ASP A 196 -3.35 16.38 -5.33
CA ASP A 196 -3.43 15.19 -6.16
C ASP A 196 -4.25 14.10 -5.43
N GLY A 197 -4.88 13.19 -6.18
CA GLY A 197 -5.73 12.15 -5.60
C GLY A 197 -4.98 11.16 -4.72
N MET A 198 -3.76 10.78 -5.12
CA MET A 198 -2.97 9.72 -4.49
C MET A 198 -2.58 10.16 -3.07
N CYS A 199 -1.79 11.22 -2.92
CA CYS A 199 -1.27 11.60 -1.61
C CYS A 199 -2.33 12.29 -0.73
N THR A 200 -3.31 12.99 -1.32
CA THR A 200 -4.47 13.50 -0.55
C THR A 200 -5.25 12.33 0.09
N SER A 201 -5.47 11.22 -0.62
CA SER A 201 -6.17 10.09 -0.03
C SER A 201 -5.44 9.45 1.15
N PHE A 202 -4.10 9.42 1.13
CA PHE A 202 -3.28 9.02 2.28
C PHE A 202 -3.45 9.96 3.46
N TYR A 203 -3.48 11.27 3.19
CA TYR A 203 -3.65 12.28 4.22
C TYR A 203 -4.98 12.14 4.95
N LEU A 204 -6.07 11.96 4.20
CA LEU A 204 -7.40 11.71 4.79
C LEU A 204 -7.42 10.39 5.57
N GLY A 205 -6.79 9.34 5.05
CA GLY A 205 -6.63 8.07 5.75
C GLY A 205 -5.85 8.20 7.07
N ALA A 206 -4.75 8.96 7.08
CA ALA A 206 -3.93 9.19 8.26
C ALA A 206 -4.66 10.06 9.31
N LEU A 207 -5.39 11.09 8.89
CA LEU A 207 -6.26 11.88 9.76
C LEU A 207 -7.32 10.99 10.41
N LYS A 208 -7.99 10.14 9.61
CA LYS A 208 -9.00 9.19 10.11
C LYS A 208 -8.41 8.18 11.09
N ALA A 209 -7.25 7.59 10.78
CA ALA A 209 -6.52 6.71 11.68
C ALA A 209 -6.20 7.40 13.02
N MET A 210 -5.67 8.62 12.96
CA MET A 210 -5.33 9.40 14.16
C MET A 210 -6.57 9.70 15.00
N ILE A 211 -7.69 10.11 14.39
CA ILE A 211 -8.95 10.36 15.08
C ILE A 211 -9.41 9.12 15.85
N GLU A 212 -9.39 7.93 15.23
CA GLU A 212 -9.83 6.70 15.91
C GLU A 212 -8.88 6.28 17.04
N MET A 213 -7.56 6.45 16.86
CA MET A 213 -6.58 6.23 17.95
C MET A 213 -6.78 7.24 19.09
N SER A 214 -6.99 8.52 18.78
CA SER A 214 -7.24 9.58 19.76
C SER A 214 -8.50 9.33 20.57
N LYS A 215 -9.60 8.90 19.94
CA LYS A 215 -10.84 8.54 20.63
C LYS A 215 -10.59 7.44 21.66
N PHE A 216 -9.91 6.37 21.27
CA PHE A 216 -9.59 5.27 22.17
C PHE A 216 -8.73 5.72 23.36
N LEU A 217 -7.74 6.58 23.13
CA LEU A 217 -6.84 7.09 24.15
C LEU A 217 -7.37 8.31 24.92
N ASN A 218 -8.61 8.75 24.65
CA ASN A 218 -9.21 9.98 25.17
C ASN A 218 -8.29 11.21 24.98
N LYS A 219 -7.81 11.43 23.75
CA LYS A 219 -7.00 12.58 23.33
C LYS A 219 -7.79 13.50 22.41
N GLU A 220 -7.39 14.77 22.36
CA GLU A 220 -7.98 15.75 21.45
C GLU A 220 -7.81 15.37 19.98
N PHE A 221 -8.86 15.53 19.18
CA PHE A 221 -8.88 15.23 17.75
C PHE A 221 -9.74 16.17 16.89
N ALA A 222 -10.37 17.19 17.49
CA ALA A 222 -11.31 18.08 16.79
C ALA A 222 -10.68 18.73 15.55
N ASP A 223 -9.44 19.21 15.67
CA ASP A 223 -8.68 19.81 14.57
C ASP A 223 -8.44 18.83 13.41
N TYR A 224 -8.19 17.56 13.71
CA TYR A 224 -8.00 16.52 12.70
C TYR A 224 -9.33 16.18 12.01
N GLN A 225 -10.43 16.17 12.76
CA GLN A 225 -11.77 15.97 12.21
C GLN A 225 -12.15 17.10 11.26
N GLU A 226 -11.86 18.36 11.60
CA GLU A 226 -12.13 19.50 10.72
C GLU A 226 -11.34 19.40 9.41
N LEU A 227 -10.05 19.04 9.47
CA LEU A 227 -9.21 18.82 8.29
C LEU A 227 -9.72 17.66 7.42
N LEU A 228 -10.13 16.56 8.04
CA LEU A 228 -10.70 15.41 7.32
C LEU A 228 -11.95 15.83 6.54
N GLU A 229 -12.88 16.55 7.18
CA GLU A 229 -14.12 16.99 6.51
C GLU A 229 -13.86 17.98 5.37
N LYS A 230 -12.92 18.91 5.54
CA LYS A 230 -12.50 19.82 4.45
C LYS A 230 -11.87 19.04 3.31
N GLY A 231 -10.96 18.15 3.64
CA GLY A 231 -10.19 17.39 2.68
C GLY A 231 -11.02 16.42 1.85
N ARG A 232 -12.00 15.77 2.47
CA ARG A 232 -13.00 14.96 1.74
C ARG A 232 -13.72 15.78 0.68
N LYS A 233 -14.26 16.95 1.07
CA LYS A 233 -14.97 17.84 0.13
C LYS A 233 -14.06 18.27 -1.03
N ARG A 234 -12.79 18.57 -0.78
CA ARG A 234 -11.84 18.96 -1.82
C ARG A 234 -11.45 17.80 -2.73
N LEU A 235 -11.07 16.66 -2.17
CA LEU A 235 -10.77 15.46 -2.95
C LEU A 235 -11.95 15.11 -3.87
N GLU A 236 -13.16 15.15 -3.34
CA GLU A 236 -14.37 14.74 -4.04
C GLU A 236 -14.87 15.77 -5.07
N ASN A 237 -14.67 17.06 -4.86
CA ASN A 237 -15.22 18.11 -5.75
C ASN A 237 -14.16 18.75 -6.63
N ASP A 238 -12.95 18.94 -6.10
CA ASP A 238 -11.87 19.63 -6.79
C ASP A 238 -11.00 18.67 -7.59
N LEU A 239 -10.77 17.45 -7.10
CA LEU A 239 -9.88 16.49 -7.74
C LEU A 239 -10.60 15.41 -8.55
N PHE A 240 -11.91 15.25 -8.42
CA PHE A 240 -12.68 14.30 -9.22
C PHE A 240 -13.20 14.97 -10.51
N ASN A 241 -12.77 14.49 -11.68
CA ASN A 241 -13.11 15.09 -12.98
C ASN A 241 -14.46 14.61 -13.58
N GLY A 242 -15.30 13.97 -12.75
CA GLY A 242 -16.53 13.30 -13.18
C GLY A 242 -16.37 11.81 -13.49
N GLU A 243 -15.14 11.28 -13.57
CA GLU A 243 -14.87 9.87 -13.89
C GLU A 243 -13.74 9.28 -13.03
N PHE A 244 -12.65 10.03 -12.85
CA PHE A 244 -11.50 9.63 -12.03
C PHE A 244 -10.85 10.84 -11.31
N PHE A 245 -10.08 10.56 -10.26
CA PHE A 245 -9.28 11.57 -9.56
C PHE A 245 -8.05 11.97 -10.37
N ILE A 246 -7.73 13.27 -10.35
CA ILE A 246 -6.63 13.90 -11.08
C ILE A 246 -5.68 14.65 -10.13
N GLN A 247 -4.60 15.18 -10.69
CA GLN A 247 -3.75 16.19 -10.06
C GLN A 247 -4.09 17.59 -10.59
N LYS A 248 -4.18 18.55 -9.68
CA LYS A 248 -4.17 19.99 -9.99
C LYS A 248 -2.79 20.54 -9.72
N VAL A 249 -1.98 20.65 -10.77
CA VAL A 249 -0.62 21.19 -10.70
C VAL A 249 -0.67 22.64 -10.23
N GLN A 250 0.12 22.97 -9.19
CA GLN A 250 0.16 24.30 -8.59
C GLN A 250 1.61 24.71 -8.30
N VAL A 251 1.99 25.93 -8.69
CA VAL A 251 3.30 26.54 -8.38
C VAL A 251 3.19 27.90 -7.69
N GLU A 252 2.01 28.54 -7.76
CA GLU A 252 1.76 29.83 -7.13
C GLU A 252 1.16 29.69 -5.73
N GLY A 253 1.48 30.64 -4.85
CA GLY A 253 0.93 30.68 -3.49
C GLY A 253 1.42 29.55 -2.58
N LEU A 254 2.53 28.90 -2.94
CA LEU A 254 3.24 27.91 -2.13
C LEU A 254 4.32 28.60 -1.28
N ASN A 255 4.73 27.95 -0.18
CA ASN A 255 5.83 28.44 0.65
C ASN A 255 7.18 28.22 -0.05
N VAL A 256 7.31 27.14 -0.81
CA VAL A 256 8.50 26.89 -1.64
C VAL A 256 8.56 27.85 -2.83
N SER A 257 9.77 28.19 -3.25
CA SER A 257 9.99 28.99 -4.46
C SER A 257 9.58 28.22 -5.73
N ASN A 258 9.20 28.97 -6.76
CA ASN A 258 8.83 28.40 -8.05
C ASN A 258 10.01 27.59 -8.62
N PRO A 259 9.80 26.32 -9.04
CA PRO A 259 10.89 25.47 -9.52
C PRO A 259 11.52 25.95 -10.83
N ALA A 260 10.85 26.83 -11.58
CA ALA A 260 11.42 27.51 -12.74
C ALA A 260 12.52 28.53 -12.36
N GLU A 261 12.49 29.03 -11.11
CA GLU A 261 13.48 29.96 -10.56
C GLU A 261 14.63 29.24 -9.83
N ALA A 262 14.44 27.96 -9.49
CA ALA A 262 15.44 27.12 -8.85
C ALA A 262 16.54 26.68 -9.85
N LEU A 263 17.81 26.72 -9.42
CA LEU A 263 18.93 26.21 -10.21
C LEU A 263 18.77 24.70 -10.44
N SER A 264 18.67 24.29 -11.70
CA SER A 264 18.64 22.87 -12.05
C SER A 264 20.04 22.24 -11.98
N VAL A 265 20.12 20.96 -11.66
CA VAL A 265 21.37 20.17 -11.75
C VAL A 265 21.74 20.09 -13.24
N GLY A 266 22.63 20.99 -13.67
CA GLY A 266 23.01 21.16 -15.09
C GLY A 266 23.02 22.61 -15.59
N GLY A 267 22.56 23.59 -14.78
CA GLY A 267 22.61 25.02 -15.12
C GLY A 267 21.23 25.66 -15.29
N LYS A 268 21.17 26.75 -16.06
CA LYS A 268 19.92 27.45 -16.36
C LYS A 268 19.07 26.62 -17.34
N TYR A 269 17.76 26.56 -17.12
CA TYR A 269 16.83 26.00 -18.09
C TYR A 269 16.99 26.68 -19.46
N SER A 270 16.92 25.89 -20.54
CA SER A 270 16.77 26.42 -21.90
C SER A 270 15.47 27.23 -22.00
N ASP A 271 15.39 28.15 -22.97
CA ASP A 271 14.20 28.98 -23.12
C ASP A 271 12.95 28.13 -23.46
N GLU A 272 13.11 27.06 -24.25
CA GLU A 272 12.06 26.05 -24.50
C GLU A 272 11.59 25.37 -23.21
N ALA A 273 12.53 24.99 -22.32
CA ALA A 273 12.18 24.36 -21.05
C ALA A 273 11.45 25.33 -20.12
N LYS A 274 11.76 26.64 -20.14
CA LYS A 274 11.03 27.65 -19.37
C LYS A 274 9.60 27.84 -19.90
N GLU A 275 9.44 27.94 -21.22
CA GLU A 275 8.11 28.06 -21.84
C GLU A 275 7.23 26.86 -21.50
N LEU A 276 7.80 25.65 -21.51
CA LEU A 276 7.10 24.44 -21.06
C LEU A 276 6.75 24.49 -19.57
N LEU A 277 7.66 24.93 -18.70
CA LEU A 277 7.41 25.06 -17.26
C LEU A 277 6.31 26.09 -16.94
N GLU A 278 6.28 27.21 -17.66
CA GLU A 278 5.23 28.23 -17.53
C GLU A 278 3.87 27.72 -17.99
N LYS A 279 3.84 26.88 -19.04
CA LYS A 279 2.61 26.36 -19.64
C LYS A 279 2.04 25.13 -18.92
N GLU A 280 2.90 24.17 -18.58
CA GLU A 280 2.51 22.85 -18.06
C GLU A 280 2.79 22.67 -16.57
N GLY A 281 3.52 23.62 -15.96
CA GLY A 281 4.03 23.48 -14.60
C GLY A 281 5.32 22.66 -14.53
N PRO A 282 5.72 22.21 -13.34
CA PRO A 282 6.96 21.47 -13.12
C PRO A 282 7.00 20.18 -13.95
N LYS A 283 8.21 19.68 -14.23
CA LYS A 283 8.36 18.37 -14.87
C LYS A 283 7.81 17.26 -13.98
N TYR A 284 7.54 16.10 -14.57
CA TYR A 284 7.23 14.86 -13.86
C TYR A 284 5.91 14.85 -13.09
N GLN A 285 4.92 15.57 -13.61
CA GLN A 285 3.56 15.58 -13.08
C GLN A 285 2.66 14.66 -13.91
N TYR A 286 1.49 14.27 -13.39
CA TYR A 286 0.49 13.54 -14.18
C TYR A 286 -0.72 14.39 -14.58
N GLY A 287 -0.96 15.49 -13.85
CA GLY A 287 -2.02 16.45 -14.17
C GLY A 287 -3.37 15.77 -14.38
N SER A 288 -3.93 15.90 -15.59
CA SER A 288 -5.23 15.32 -15.97
C SER A 288 -5.25 13.80 -16.21
N GLY A 289 -4.13 13.11 -15.98
CA GLY A 289 -3.97 11.68 -16.22
C GLY A 289 -4.80 10.81 -15.26
N CYS A 290 -5.22 9.65 -15.75
CA CYS A 290 -5.81 8.57 -14.97
C CYS A 290 -4.67 7.74 -14.36
N LEU A 291 -4.33 8.01 -13.10
CA LEU A 291 -3.27 7.32 -12.36
C LEU A 291 -3.81 6.02 -11.71
N SER A 292 -3.12 4.89 -11.91
CA SER A 292 -3.58 3.55 -11.49
C SER A 292 -3.70 3.39 -9.97
N ASP A 293 -2.78 3.99 -9.23
CA ASP A 293 -2.79 4.08 -7.77
C ASP A 293 -3.29 5.46 -7.29
N GLY A 294 -4.01 6.19 -8.14
CA GLY A 294 -4.45 7.58 -7.90
C GLY A 294 -5.40 7.80 -6.72
N ILE A 295 -5.78 6.75 -6.01
CA ILE A 295 -6.54 6.80 -4.77
C ILE A 295 -6.06 5.76 -3.74
N LEU A 296 -4.76 5.46 -3.77
CA LEU A 296 -4.10 4.41 -2.97
C LEU A 296 -4.37 4.51 -1.46
N GLY A 297 -4.44 5.70 -0.90
CA GLY A 297 -4.73 5.89 0.52
C GLY A 297 -6.12 5.40 0.92
N VAL A 298 -7.12 5.46 0.04
CA VAL A 298 -8.43 4.83 0.31
C VAL A 298 -8.29 3.31 0.36
N TRP A 299 -7.49 2.69 -0.51
CA TRP A 299 -7.24 1.25 -0.47
C TRP A 299 -6.55 0.83 0.83
N ILE A 300 -5.48 1.52 1.23
CA ILE A 300 -4.79 1.23 2.50
C ILE A 300 -5.75 1.42 3.67
N GLY A 301 -6.60 2.45 3.64
CA GLY A 301 -7.63 2.66 4.64
C GLY A 301 -8.55 1.46 4.78
N ALA A 302 -9.04 0.92 3.65
CA ALA A 302 -9.85 -0.28 3.64
C ALA A 302 -9.08 -1.51 4.17
N MET A 303 -7.80 -1.68 3.80
CA MET A 303 -6.94 -2.74 4.36
C MET A 303 -6.77 -2.60 5.88
N CYS A 304 -6.75 -1.38 6.41
CA CYS A 304 -6.71 -1.09 7.84
C CYS A 304 -8.07 -1.29 8.54
N GLY A 305 -9.17 -1.47 7.81
CA GLY A 305 -10.52 -1.47 8.36
C GLY A 305 -11.10 -0.08 8.63
N LEU A 306 -10.48 0.98 8.11
CA LEU A 306 -10.98 2.35 8.15
C LEU A 306 -12.06 2.56 7.08
N GLN A 307 -13.06 3.36 7.42
CA GLN A 307 -14.19 3.71 6.55
C GLN A 307 -14.31 5.24 6.43
N ASP A 308 -15.13 5.70 5.48
CA ASP A 308 -15.50 7.11 5.28
C ASP A 308 -14.33 8.06 4.94
N ILE A 309 -13.33 7.57 4.20
CA ILE A 309 -12.19 8.38 3.73
C ILE A 309 -12.55 9.21 2.49
N ALA A 310 -13.38 8.66 1.59
CA ALA A 310 -13.84 9.31 0.38
C ALA A 310 -15.18 8.71 -0.06
N ASP A 311 -15.92 9.42 -0.91
CA ASP A 311 -17.16 8.93 -1.53
C ASP A 311 -16.96 7.62 -2.32
N THR A 312 -17.68 6.57 -1.91
CA THR A 312 -17.56 5.22 -2.48
C THR A 312 -17.91 5.16 -3.96
N ALA A 313 -18.86 5.97 -4.44
CA ALA A 313 -19.26 5.96 -5.83
C ALA A 313 -18.17 6.57 -6.72
N LYS A 314 -17.56 7.68 -6.29
CA LYS A 314 -16.41 8.30 -6.97
C LYS A 314 -15.17 7.41 -6.97
N VAL A 315 -14.89 6.73 -5.85
CA VAL A 315 -13.82 5.71 -5.77
C VAL A 315 -14.08 4.58 -6.77
N THR A 316 -15.31 4.04 -6.80
CA THR A 316 -15.68 2.98 -7.74
C THR A 316 -15.58 3.43 -9.20
N ALA A 317 -15.98 4.67 -9.50
CA ALA A 317 -15.84 5.27 -10.83
C ALA A 317 -14.37 5.43 -11.25
N HIS A 318 -13.51 5.90 -10.34
CA HIS A 318 -12.07 6.00 -10.58
C HIS A 318 -11.46 4.63 -10.89
N LEU A 319 -11.77 3.61 -10.08
CA LEU A 319 -11.26 2.25 -10.29
C LEU A 319 -11.74 1.64 -11.62
N ALA A 320 -13.01 1.86 -11.97
CA ALA A 320 -13.53 1.44 -13.28
C ALA A 320 -12.81 2.15 -14.43
N SER A 321 -12.42 3.42 -14.25
CA SER A 321 -11.62 4.17 -15.23
C SER A 321 -10.21 3.61 -15.35
N VAL A 322 -9.56 3.29 -14.24
CA VAL A 322 -8.24 2.64 -14.22
C VAL A 322 -8.28 1.33 -15.01
N HIS A 323 -9.26 0.46 -14.73
CA HIS A 323 -9.43 -0.77 -15.51
C HIS A 323 -9.65 -0.48 -17.00
N LYS A 324 -10.56 0.45 -17.32
CA LYS A 324 -10.93 0.78 -18.71
C LYS A 324 -9.78 1.37 -19.53
N TYR A 325 -9.02 2.30 -18.96
CA TYR A 325 -8.04 3.09 -19.69
C TYR A 325 -6.62 2.59 -19.54
N ASN A 326 -6.25 2.07 -18.37
CA ASN A 326 -4.87 1.72 -18.04
C ASN A 326 -4.56 0.25 -18.32
N LEU A 327 -5.56 -0.65 -18.29
CA LEU A 327 -5.33 -2.05 -18.62
C LEU A 327 -5.20 -2.23 -20.13
N LYS A 328 -4.04 -2.73 -20.56
CA LYS A 328 -3.76 -3.12 -21.95
C LYS A 328 -3.64 -4.62 -22.03
N LYS A 329 -4.15 -5.20 -23.11
CA LYS A 329 -4.02 -6.64 -23.41
C LYS A 329 -2.83 -6.96 -24.29
N ASP A 330 -2.31 -5.95 -24.97
CA ASP A 330 -1.18 -6.03 -25.86
C ASP A 330 -0.44 -4.69 -25.76
N LEU A 331 0.87 -4.75 -25.57
CA LEU A 331 1.78 -3.62 -25.44
C LEU A 331 2.73 -3.51 -26.65
N SER A 332 2.46 -4.21 -27.75
CA SER A 332 3.29 -4.16 -28.96
C SER A 332 3.42 -2.74 -29.54
N ASP A 333 2.38 -1.92 -29.40
CA ASP A 333 2.35 -0.53 -29.85
C ASP A 333 2.57 0.48 -28.71
N HIS A 334 2.97 0.02 -27.52
CA HIS A 334 3.21 0.87 -26.35
C HIS A 334 4.70 1.12 -26.14
N SER A 335 5.12 2.38 -26.23
CA SER A 335 6.50 2.79 -25.98
C SER A 335 6.74 3.00 -24.49
N ASN A 336 7.73 2.31 -23.94
CA ASN A 336 8.25 2.54 -22.59
C ASN A 336 9.76 2.77 -22.66
N SER A 337 10.20 4.00 -22.39
CA SER A 337 11.60 4.41 -22.46
C SER A 337 12.41 4.14 -21.19
N GLN A 338 11.78 3.61 -20.14
CA GLN A 338 12.42 3.31 -18.86
C GLN A 338 12.74 1.82 -18.78
N ARG A 339 11.90 1.02 -18.11
CA ARG A 339 12.11 -0.41 -17.88
C ARG A 339 11.06 -1.23 -18.63
N PRO A 340 11.18 -1.36 -19.96
CA PRO A 340 10.21 -2.08 -20.79
C PRO A 340 10.15 -3.58 -20.48
N SER A 341 11.12 -4.15 -19.77
CA SER A 341 11.13 -5.59 -19.48
C SER A 341 10.03 -6.06 -18.52
N TYR A 342 9.40 -5.15 -17.77
CA TYR A 342 8.31 -5.48 -16.84
C TYR A 342 7.07 -6.03 -17.58
N ALA A 343 6.77 -5.47 -18.76
CA ALA A 343 5.77 -5.97 -19.69
C ALA A 343 6.08 -5.45 -21.10
N LEU A 344 6.15 -6.33 -22.11
CA LEU A 344 6.52 -5.97 -23.49
C LEU A 344 5.82 -6.82 -24.56
N GLY A 345 5.73 -6.26 -25.77
CA GLY A 345 5.18 -6.97 -26.93
C GLY A 345 3.73 -7.38 -26.68
N LYS A 346 3.38 -8.63 -26.99
CA LYS A 346 2.00 -9.15 -26.85
C LYS A 346 1.56 -9.40 -25.40
N GLU A 347 2.32 -8.93 -24.43
CA GLU A 347 1.96 -9.02 -23.02
C GLU A 347 0.95 -7.93 -22.66
N GLY A 348 0.02 -8.26 -21.77
CA GLY A 348 -0.84 -7.27 -21.16
C GLY A 348 -0.26 -6.70 -19.87
N GLY A 349 -0.77 -5.56 -19.45
CA GLY A 349 -0.42 -4.95 -18.16
C GLY A 349 -1.26 -3.73 -17.85
N LEU A 350 -1.27 -3.34 -16.57
CA LEU A 350 -1.88 -2.11 -16.12
C LEU A 350 -0.84 -0.98 -16.13
N LEU A 351 -0.94 -0.07 -17.11
CA LEU A 351 -0.05 1.08 -17.20
C LEU A 351 -0.19 1.97 -15.96
N LEU A 352 0.89 2.59 -15.48
CA LEU A 352 0.81 3.46 -14.30
C LEU A 352 -0.09 4.67 -14.54
N CYS A 353 -0.01 5.31 -15.71
CA CYS A 353 -0.90 6.42 -16.03
C CYS A 353 -1.26 6.48 -17.51
N THR A 354 -2.50 6.90 -17.80
CA THR A 354 -2.95 7.19 -19.17
C THR A 354 -3.70 8.51 -19.23
N TRP A 355 -3.80 9.12 -20.41
CA TRP A 355 -4.49 10.40 -20.63
C TRP A 355 -5.65 10.24 -21.61
N PRO A 356 -6.73 9.56 -21.22
CA PRO A 356 -7.83 9.22 -22.13
C PRO A 356 -8.59 10.44 -22.66
N ARG A 357 -8.44 11.61 -22.00
CA ARG A 357 -9.02 12.89 -22.40
C ARG A 357 -8.01 13.83 -23.06
N GLY A 358 -6.83 13.34 -23.45
CA GLY A 358 -5.70 14.17 -23.84
C GLY A 358 -5.04 14.87 -22.64
N GLY A 359 -4.12 15.79 -22.90
CA GLY A 359 -3.43 16.54 -21.85
C GLY A 359 -2.30 15.77 -21.16
N LYS A 360 -1.70 14.77 -21.83
CA LYS A 360 -0.41 14.17 -21.41
C LYS A 360 0.63 15.30 -21.40
N PRO A 361 1.27 15.60 -20.25
CA PRO A 361 2.36 16.56 -20.22
C PRO A 361 3.47 16.15 -21.19
N SER A 362 4.22 17.12 -21.69
CA SER A 362 5.39 16.88 -22.54
C SER A 362 6.45 16.06 -21.80
N LEU A 363 6.54 16.25 -20.48
CA LEU A 363 7.42 15.51 -19.56
C LEU A 363 6.61 14.96 -18.38
N PRO A 364 5.83 13.88 -18.58
CA PRO A 364 5.04 13.28 -17.51
C PRO A 364 5.97 12.62 -16.48
N PHE A 365 5.44 12.20 -15.33
CA PHE A 365 6.25 11.47 -14.35
C PHE A 365 6.92 10.25 -15.00
N VAL A 366 8.17 10.02 -14.57
CA VAL A 366 9.17 9.19 -15.28
C VAL A 366 8.65 7.78 -15.57
N TYR A 367 7.91 7.21 -14.62
CA TYR A 367 7.44 5.83 -14.65
C TYR A 367 6.03 5.66 -15.25
N SER A 368 5.42 6.72 -15.79
CA SER A 368 4.02 6.71 -16.26
C SER A 368 3.69 5.62 -17.28
N ASP A 369 4.66 5.27 -18.12
CA ASP A 369 4.52 4.27 -19.18
C ASP A 369 4.95 2.84 -18.73
N GLU A 370 5.27 2.62 -17.45
CA GLU A 370 5.61 1.29 -16.89
C GLU A 370 4.38 0.52 -16.38
N VAL A 371 4.60 -0.75 -16.00
CA VAL A 371 3.63 -1.63 -15.34
C VAL A 371 4.29 -2.20 -14.09
N TRP A 372 3.68 -2.02 -12.92
CA TRP A 372 4.22 -2.48 -11.63
C TRP A 372 3.27 -3.50 -11.00
N THR A 373 3.79 -4.69 -10.69
CA THR A 373 2.99 -5.83 -10.18
C THR A 373 2.32 -5.48 -8.85
N GLY A 374 2.99 -4.73 -7.98
CA GLY A 374 2.40 -4.28 -6.73
C GLY A 374 1.20 -3.34 -6.91
N ILE A 375 1.24 -2.44 -7.90
CA ILE A 375 0.12 -1.55 -8.24
C ILE A 375 -0.99 -2.33 -8.93
N GLU A 376 -0.67 -3.32 -9.77
CA GLU A 376 -1.67 -4.20 -10.37
C GLU A 376 -2.49 -4.96 -9.32
N TYR A 377 -1.85 -5.58 -8.33
CA TYR A 377 -2.57 -6.26 -7.26
C TYR A 377 -3.32 -5.31 -6.35
N GLN A 378 -2.76 -4.14 -6.09
CA GLN A 378 -3.42 -3.10 -5.31
C GLN A 378 -4.72 -2.65 -6.00
N ALA A 379 -4.64 -2.27 -7.28
CA ALA A 379 -5.80 -1.85 -8.07
C ALA A 379 -6.84 -2.97 -8.19
N ALA A 380 -6.39 -4.22 -8.40
CA ALA A 380 -7.26 -5.38 -8.44
C ALA A 380 -7.98 -5.63 -7.11
N SER A 381 -7.25 -5.60 -5.99
CA SER A 381 -7.82 -5.72 -4.64
C SER A 381 -8.83 -4.60 -4.36
N HIS A 382 -8.52 -3.37 -4.77
CA HIS A 382 -9.41 -2.22 -4.58
C HIS A 382 -10.68 -2.32 -5.43
N LEU A 383 -10.57 -2.77 -6.69
CA LEU A 383 -11.73 -3.10 -7.55
C LEU A 383 -12.62 -4.15 -6.89
N MET A 384 -12.02 -5.21 -6.34
CA MET A 384 -12.77 -6.26 -5.64
C MET A 384 -13.53 -5.70 -4.44
N LEU A 385 -12.89 -4.88 -3.58
CA LEU A 385 -13.57 -4.18 -2.47
C LEU A 385 -14.77 -3.35 -2.94
N ALA A 386 -14.64 -2.69 -4.09
CA ALA A 386 -15.70 -1.90 -4.73
C ALA A 386 -16.78 -2.76 -5.44
N GLY A 387 -16.70 -4.09 -5.34
CA GLY A 387 -17.64 -5.03 -5.98
C GLY A 387 -17.37 -5.28 -7.47
N LYS A 388 -16.28 -4.75 -8.03
CA LYS A 388 -15.83 -4.93 -9.42
C LYS A 388 -14.92 -6.16 -9.54
N VAL A 389 -15.42 -7.30 -9.08
CA VAL A 389 -14.64 -8.54 -8.94
C VAL A 389 -14.11 -9.03 -10.28
N LYS A 390 -14.92 -8.99 -11.35
CA LYS A 390 -14.51 -9.48 -12.67
C LYS A 390 -13.34 -8.67 -13.23
N GLU A 391 -13.41 -7.35 -13.10
CA GLU A 391 -12.39 -6.40 -13.49
C GLU A 391 -11.09 -6.61 -12.69
N GLY A 392 -11.20 -6.81 -11.37
CA GLY A 392 -10.07 -7.13 -10.51
C GLY A 392 -9.38 -8.45 -10.91
N LEU A 393 -10.15 -9.53 -11.11
CA LEU A 393 -9.61 -10.83 -11.55
C LEU A 393 -8.96 -10.75 -12.93
N GLU A 394 -9.44 -9.88 -13.80
CA GLU A 394 -8.83 -9.66 -15.11
C GLU A 394 -7.43 -9.05 -15.01
N ILE A 395 -7.22 -8.09 -14.10
CA ILE A 395 -5.90 -7.52 -13.84
C ILE A 395 -4.97 -8.61 -13.27
N VAL A 396 -5.45 -9.39 -12.28
CA VAL A 396 -4.67 -10.49 -11.69
C VAL A 396 -4.22 -11.49 -12.76
N ARG A 397 -5.15 -11.96 -13.61
CA ARG A 397 -4.81 -12.88 -14.71
C ARG A 397 -3.81 -12.26 -15.68
N THR A 398 -4.02 -11.01 -16.07
CA THR A 398 -3.12 -10.30 -17.00
C THR A 398 -1.70 -10.18 -16.43
N CYS A 399 -1.56 -9.90 -15.13
CA CYS A 399 -0.26 -9.90 -14.45
C CYS A 399 0.36 -11.31 -14.43
N ARG A 400 -0.39 -12.33 -13.96
CA ARG A 400 0.11 -13.71 -13.83
C ARG A 400 0.50 -14.35 -15.15
N ASP A 401 -0.18 -14.03 -16.25
CA ASP A 401 0.15 -14.52 -17.59
C ASP A 401 1.58 -14.15 -18.03
N ARG A 402 2.15 -13.05 -17.49
CA ARG A 402 3.55 -12.64 -17.73
C ARG A 402 4.58 -13.53 -17.02
N TYR A 403 4.16 -14.26 -15.98
CA TYR A 403 5.00 -15.08 -15.10
C TYR A 403 4.69 -16.58 -15.22
N ASN A 404 4.52 -17.05 -16.46
CA ASN A 404 4.12 -18.42 -16.80
C ASN A 404 5.25 -19.48 -16.74
N GLY A 405 6.47 -19.12 -16.32
CA GLY A 405 7.62 -20.04 -16.26
C GLY A 405 8.37 -20.24 -17.57
N ARG A 406 7.81 -19.83 -18.71
CA ARG A 406 8.51 -19.78 -20.00
C ARG A 406 9.18 -18.43 -20.22
N SER A 407 8.44 -17.34 -19.98
CA SER A 407 8.94 -15.97 -20.19
C SER A 407 9.57 -15.37 -18.93
N ARG A 408 8.98 -15.62 -17.76
CA ARG A 408 9.49 -15.16 -16.46
C ARG A 408 9.23 -16.20 -15.37
N ASN A 409 10.04 -16.15 -14.32
CA ASN A 409 9.93 -17.02 -13.16
C ASN A 409 8.59 -16.78 -12.42
N PRO A 410 7.74 -17.80 -12.21
CA PRO A 410 6.43 -17.67 -11.57
C PRO A 410 6.47 -17.18 -10.12
N PHE A 411 7.62 -17.33 -9.46
CA PHE A 411 7.86 -17.02 -8.05
C PHE A 411 8.74 -15.77 -7.87
N ASN A 412 8.93 -14.97 -8.92
CA ASN A 412 9.75 -13.78 -8.88
C ASN A 412 9.14 -12.68 -9.76
N GLU A 413 8.10 -12.07 -9.20
CA GLU A 413 7.50 -10.86 -9.76
C GLU A 413 8.40 -9.66 -9.46
N TYR A 414 9.30 -9.40 -10.40
CA TYR A 414 10.30 -8.36 -10.26
C TYR A 414 9.77 -6.98 -10.68
N GLU A 415 10.19 -5.95 -9.95
CA GLU A 415 10.16 -4.54 -10.39
C GLU A 415 11.61 -4.06 -10.45
N CYS A 416 12.03 -3.02 -9.70
CA CYS A 416 13.42 -2.53 -9.77
C CYS A 416 14.46 -3.61 -9.40
N GLY A 417 14.03 -4.66 -8.69
CA GLY A 417 14.82 -5.86 -8.42
C GLY A 417 13.92 -7.10 -8.31
N HIS A 418 14.56 -8.25 -8.07
CA HIS A 418 13.89 -9.53 -7.80
C HIS A 418 13.21 -9.53 -6.43
N TRP A 419 12.19 -10.39 -6.27
CA TRP A 419 11.39 -10.54 -5.05
C TRP A 419 11.01 -9.19 -4.46
N TYR A 420 10.45 -8.33 -5.31
CA TYR A 420 10.20 -6.94 -4.98
C TYR A 420 8.99 -6.81 -4.06
N ALA A 421 9.16 -6.14 -2.93
CA ALA A 421 8.23 -6.13 -1.79
C ALA A 421 6.82 -5.65 -2.16
N ARG A 422 6.69 -4.77 -3.16
CA ARG A 422 5.40 -4.23 -3.59
C ARG A 422 4.41 -5.32 -4.00
N ALA A 423 4.89 -6.43 -4.57
CA ALA A 423 4.06 -7.56 -5.00
C ALA A 423 3.36 -8.30 -3.82
N LEU A 424 3.79 -8.07 -2.57
CA LEU A 424 3.06 -8.52 -1.36
C LEU A 424 1.68 -7.85 -1.21
N ALA A 425 1.34 -6.87 -2.05
CA ALA A 425 -0.03 -6.38 -2.23
C ALA A 425 -1.01 -7.49 -2.66
N SER A 426 -0.52 -8.57 -3.30
CA SER A 426 -1.37 -9.70 -3.70
C SER A 426 -2.10 -10.35 -2.52
N TYR A 427 -1.57 -10.26 -1.30
CA TYR A 427 -2.25 -10.73 -0.09
C TYR A 427 -3.56 -9.95 0.17
N GLY A 428 -3.63 -8.69 -0.24
CA GLY A 428 -4.84 -7.87 -0.14
C GLY A 428 -5.99 -8.33 -1.04
N LEU A 429 -5.75 -9.20 -2.03
CA LEU A 429 -6.82 -9.77 -2.88
C LEU A 429 -7.82 -10.59 -2.05
N MET A 430 -7.32 -11.32 -1.05
CA MET A 430 -8.15 -12.11 -0.13
C MET A 430 -9.17 -11.21 0.59
N GLN A 431 -8.71 -10.12 1.18
CA GLN A 431 -9.59 -9.14 1.83
C GLN A 431 -10.49 -8.44 0.80
N GLY A 432 -9.98 -8.16 -0.40
CA GLY A 432 -10.76 -7.58 -1.49
C GLY A 432 -11.98 -8.42 -1.89
N LEU A 433 -11.82 -9.74 -1.98
CA LEU A 433 -12.91 -10.65 -2.33
C LEU A 433 -13.87 -10.94 -1.18
N THR A 434 -13.34 -11.10 0.03
CA THR A 434 -14.08 -11.69 1.15
C THR A 434 -14.52 -10.67 2.20
N GLY A 435 -13.85 -9.51 2.26
CA GLY A 435 -13.96 -8.55 3.36
C GLY A 435 -13.49 -9.11 4.71
N VAL A 436 -12.86 -10.29 4.76
CA VAL A 436 -12.44 -10.93 6.00
C VAL A 436 -11.35 -10.11 6.66
N ARG A 437 -11.62 -9.67 7.90
CA ARG A 437 -10.62 -9.10 8.80
C ARG A 437 -11.05 -9.35 10.25
N PHE A 438 -10.08 -9.52 11.14
CA PHE A 438 -10.34 -9.60 12.57
C PHE A 438 -9.82 -8.35 13.26
N ASP A 439 -10.64 -7.84 14.16
CA ASP A 439 -10.32 -6.74 15.04
C ASP A 439 -10.04 -7.28 16.43
N ALA A 440 -8.78 -7.30 16.85
CA ALA A 440 -8.39 -7.86 18.14
C ALA A 440 -8.72 -6.95 19.33
N VAL A 441 -8.92 -5.65 19.09
CA VAL A 441 -9.33 -4.69 20.13
C VAL A 441 -10.79 -4.90 20.49
N GLU A 442 -11.66 -4.94 19.48
CA GLU A 442 -13.10 -5.12 19.66
C GLU A 442 -13.50 -6.61 19.73
N LYS A 443 -12.61 -7.50 19.32
CA LYS A 443 -12.80 -8.95 19.19
C LYS A 443 -13.91 -9.30 18.19
N VAL A 444 -13.90 -8.62 17.04
CA VAL A 444 -14.93 -8.76 16.01
C VAL A 444 -14.34 -9.32 14.72
N LEU A 445 -14.93 -10.41 14.22
CA LEU A 445 -14.63 -10.93 12.89
C LEU A 445 -15.57 -10.26 11.87
N TYR A 446 -15.04 -9.47 10.97
CA TYR A 446 -15.79 -8.83 9.90
C TYR A 446 -15.71 -9.68 8.63
N ILE A 447 -16.83 -9.78 7.90
CA ILE A 447 -16.95 -10.40 6.58
C ILE A 447 -17.83 -9.51 5.71
N ASP A 448 -17.39 -9.20 4.50
CA ASP A 448 -18.18 -8.45 3.52
C ASP A 448 -17.92 -9.01 2.11
N SER A 449 -18.36 -10.25 1.92
CA SER A 449 -18.06 -11.02 0.71
C SER A 449 -18.63 -10.37 -0.55
N LYS A 450 -17.78 -10.27 -1.58
CA LYS A 450 -18.13 -9.83 -2.93
C LYS A 450 -18.27 -10.98 -3.92
N ILE A 451 -18.07 -12.21 -3.43
CA ILE A 451 -18.14 -13.45 -4.21
C ILE A 451 -19.21 -14.43 -3.70
N GLY A 452 -20.03 -14.01 -2.72
CA GLY A 452 -21.02 -14.88 -2.09
C GLY A 452 -20.36 -15.85 -1.10
N ASP A 453 -20.73 -17.12 -1.18
CA ASP A 453 -20.19 -18.15 -0.30
C ASP A 453 -18.71 -18.42 -0.62
N PHE A 454 -17.90 -18.59 0.42
CA PHE A 454 -16.47 -18.88 0.26
C PHE A 454 -15.90 -19.66 1.45
N THR A 455 -14.75 -20.26 1.24
CA THR A 455 -13.78 -20.63 2.29
C THR A 455 -12.45 -20.00 1.92
N SER A 456 -11.78 -19.37 2.87
CA SER A 456 -10.48 -18.72 2.68
C SER A 456 -9.56 -18.99 3.85
N PHE A 457 -8.26 -19.01 3.59
CA PHE A 457 -7.24 -18.90 4.62
C PHE A 457 -7.44 -17.62 5.46
N PHE A 458 -7.04 -17.67 6.72
CA PHE A 458 -7.06 -16.53 7.61
C PHE A 458 -5.96 -16.66 8.68
N ALA A 459 -5.25 -15.57 8.97
CA ALA A 459 -4.16 -15.53 9.95
C ALA A 459 -4.33 -14.33 10.90
N TRP A 460 -3.84 -14.49 12.12
CA TRP A 460 -3.84 -13.49 13.19
C TRP A 460 -2.57 -13.62 14.03
N GLU A 461 -2.38 -12.71 15.00
CA GLU A 461 -1.16 -12.59 15.84
C GLU A 461 -0.49 -13.91 16.24
N ASN A 462 -1.27 -14.89 16.68
CA ASN A 462 -0.76 -16.12 17.28
C ASN A 462 -1.31 -17.39 16.62
N GLY A 463 -1.81 -17.32 15.38
CA GLY A 463 -2.43 -18.48 14.77
C GLY A 463 -2.95 -18.28 13.35
N PHE A 464 -3.49 -19.36 12.80
CA PHE A 464 -4.10 -19.39 11.49
C PHE A 464 -5.17 -20.48 11.38
N GLY A 465 -5.99 -20.38 10.34
CA GLY A 465 -7.09 -21.28 10.07
C GLY A 465 -7.82 -20.90 8.80
N ASN A 466 -9.11 -21.21 8.77
CA ASN A 466 -9.99 -20.91 7.65
C ASN A 466 -11.26 -20.21 8.12
N VAL A 467 -11.62 -19.12 7.46
CA VAL A 467 -12.94 -18.48 7.58
C VAL A 467 -13.79 -18.90 6.40
N SER A 468 -15.04 -19.24 6.65
CA SER A 468 -16.01 -19.51 5.61
C SER A 468 -17.28 -18.69 5.79
N LEU A 469 -17.93 -18.37 4.68
CA LEU A 469 -19.30 -17.87 4.65
C LEU A 469 -20.13 -18.87 3.85
N LYS A 470 -21.17 -19.45 4.47
CA LYS A 470 -22.09 -20.38 3.81
C LYS A 470 -23.53 -19.99 4.10
N ASN A 471 -24.32 -19.71 3.06
CA ASN A 471 -25.70 -19.23 3.19
C ASN A 471 -25.83 -18.06 4.18
N GLY A 472 -24.86 -17.14 4.15
CA GLY A 472 -24.80 -15.98 5.06
C GLY A 472 -24.42 -16.29 6.51
N GLN A 473 -24.01 -17.53 6.83
CA GLN A 473 -23.52 -17.94 8.14
C GLN A 473 -21.99 -17.99 8.16
N PRO A 474 -21.32 -17.22 9.04
CA PRO A 474 -19.88 -17.25 9.19
C PRO A 474 -19.43 -18.48 9.99
N GLN A 475 -18.33 -19.10 9.57
CA GLN A 475 -17.67 -20.22 10.25
C GLN A 475 -16.19 -19.93 10.42
N LEU A 476 -15.61 -20.30 11.57
CA LEU A 476 -14.18 -20.19 11.81
C LEU A 476 -13.60 -21.53 12.27
N LYS A 477 -12.74 -22.10 11.43
CA LYS A 477 -11.98 -23.30 11.76
C LYS A 477 -10.54 -22.93 12.10
N ILE A 478 -10.17 -23.08 13.37
CA ILE A 478 -8.80 -22.87 13.84
C ILE A 478 -7.94 -24.08 13.46
N ALA A 479 -6.83 -23.85 12.75
CA ALA A 479 -5.85 -24.88 12.46
C ALA A 479 -4.72 -24.87 13.52
N GLN A 480 -4.24 -23.69 13.89
CA GLN A 480 -3.23 -23.50 14.92
C GLN A 480 -3.47 -22.22 15.71
N GLY A 481 -3.14 -22.24 17.01
CA GLY A 481 -3.24 -21.09 17.90
C GLY A 481 -4.61 -20.96 18.55
N SER A 482 -4.88 -19.78 19.09
CA SER A 482 -6.16 -19.41 19.67
C SER A 482 -6.54 -18.00 19.26
N ILE A 483 -7.83 -17.75 19.14
CA ILE A 483 -8.41 -16.45 18.79
C ILE A 483 -9.69 -16.26 19.61
N ASP A 484 -9.81 -15.10 20.23
CA ASP A 484 -10.96 -14.75 21.06
C ASP A 484 -11.90 -13.86 20.25
N VAL A 485 -12.84 -14.48 19.54
CA VAL A 485 -13.86 -13.77 18.75
C VAL A 485 -15.14 -13.66 19.57
N LYS A 486 -15.53 -12.43 19.91
CA LYS A 486 -16.79 -12.16 20.61
C LYS A 486 -18.00 -12.22 19.69
N LYS A 487 -17.85 -11.77 18.45
CA LYS A 487 -18.93 -11.76 17.46
C LYS A 487 -18.42 -11.68 16.03
N ALA A 488 -19.28 -12.08 15.10
CA ALA A 488 -19.06 -11.88 13.67
C ALA A 488 -20.03 -10.82 13.12
N VAL A 489 -19.55 -10.00 12.19
CA VAL A 489 -20.35 -9.02 11.46
C VAL A 489 -20.26 -9.37 9.98
N VAL A 490 -21.38 -9.75 9.37
CA VAL A 490 -21.50 -10.08 7.96
C VAL A 490 -22.29 -8.99 7.26
N SER A 491 -21.64 -8.25 6.35
CA SER A 491 -22.21 -7.13 5.60
C SER A 491 -22.98 -6.15 6.50
N GLY A 492 -22.32 -5.74 7.59
CA GLY A 492 -22.85 -4.77 8.56
C GLY A 492 -23.86 -5.34 9.57
N LYS A 493 -24.18 -6.64 9.53
CA LYS A 493 -25.12 -7.28 10.46
C LYS A 493 -24.43 -8.29 11.36
N GLU A 494 -24.72 -8.23 12.65
CA GLU A 494 -24.22 -9.22 13.60
C GLU A 494 -24.78 -10.60 13.28
N LYS A 495 -23.92 -11.61 13.36
CA LYS A 495 -24.23 -13.02 13.10
C LYS A 495 -23.57 -13.93 14.14
N PRO A 496 -24.21 -15.05 14.51
CA PRO A 496 -23.55 -16.09 15.29
C PRO A 496 -22.35 -16.63 14.50
N LEU A 497 -21.20 -16.76 15.17
CA LEU A 497 -20.03 -17.44 14.61
C LEU A 497 -20.11 -18.93 14.96
N LEU A 498 -19.99 -19.78 13.93
CA LEU A 498 -20.03 -21.23 14.06
C LEU A 498 -18.64 -21.87 14.05
#